data_AF-A0A177B427-F1
#
_entry.id   AF-A0A177B427-F1
#
_cell.length_a   1.000
_cell.length_b   1.000
_cell.length_c   1.000
_cell.angle_alpha   90.00
_cell.angle_beta   90.00
_cell.angle_gamma   90.00
#
_symmetry.space_group_name_H-M   'P 1'
#
loop_
_entity.id
_entity.type
_entity.pdbx_description
1 polymer ?
#
loop_
_entity_poly.entity_id
_entity_poly.type
_entity_poly.pdbx_seq_one_letter_code
_entity_poly.pdbx_strand_id
1 'polypeptide(L)'
;MPIKPLHVKLGLARQFLCALQKLPNGIKTINQHVKQILYFLSDLKLLNGVVNGPELRLLFKSTTLADSFSIDQKDAWLAFKDVCTNFLIIRTSYNGTYIQKMMKAFKKMGCVLSPKMHYF
;
A
#
# COMPACT_ATOMS: atom_id res chain seq x y z
N MET A 1 -10.87 21.25 6.36
CA MET A 1 -10.32 20.44 7.48
C MET A 1 -9.04 19.76 7.00
N PRO A 2 -7.90 19.84 7.71
CA PRO A 2 -6.66 19.23 7.24
C PRO A 2 -6.79 17.70 7.21
N ILE A 3 -6.38 17.07 6.11
CA ILE A 3 -6.43 15.62 5.95
C ILE A 3 -5.39 15.01 6.90
N LYS A 4 -5.83 14.19 7.87
CA LYS A 4 -4.90 13.52 8.79
C LYS A 4 -4.06 12.50 8.01
N PRO A 5 -2.72 12.49 8.16
CA PRO A 5 -1.82 11.56 7.46
C PRO A 5 -2.26 10.09 7.54
N LEU A 6 -2.87 9.68 8.65
CA LEU A 6 -3.37 8.32 8.82
C LEU A 6 -4.45 7.94 7.78
N HIS A 7 -5.44 8.78 7.52
CA HIS A 7 -6.53 8.46 6.58
C HIS A 7 -6.02 8.30 5.14
N VAL A 8 -4.92 8.97 4.82
CA VAL A 8 -4.21 8.86 3.52
C VAL A 8 -3.52 7.51 3.42
N LYS A 9 -2.76 7.12 4.45
CA LYS A 9 -2.09 5.81 4.51
C LYS A 9 -3.07 4.67 4.32
N LEU A 10 -4.21 4.72 5.01
CA LEU A 10 -5.23 3.68 4.89
C LEU A 10 -5.90 3.67 3.51
N GLY A 11 -6.15 4.85 2.94
CA GLY A 11 -6.69 4.97 1.57
C GLY A 11 -5.74 4.41 0.51
N LEU A 12 -4.43 4.68 0.63
CA LEU A 12 -3.38 4.15 -0.23
C LEU A 12 -3.21 2.63 -0.06
N ALA A 13 -3.22 2.14 1.17
CA ALA A 13 -3.17 0.70 1.46
C ALA A 13 -4.33 -0.04 0.79
N ARG A 14 -5.54 0.52 0.88
CA ARG A 14 -6.72 -0.04 0.20
C ARG A 14 -6.55 -0.10 -1.30
N GLN A 15 -6.09 0.99 -1.93
CA GLN A 15 -5.85 1.01 -3.37
C GLN A 15 -4.83 -0.05 -3.79
N PHE A 16 -3.71 -0.15 -3.07
CA PHE A 16 -2.68 -1.15 -3.33
C PHE A 16 -3.23 -2.57 -3.21
N LEU A 17 -3.90 -2.91 -2.10
CA LEU A 17 -4.41 -4.26 -1.86
C LEU A 17 -5.50 -4.65 -2.85
N CYS A 18 -6.40 -3.72 -3.21
CA CYS A 18 -7.43 -3.98 -4.21
C CYS A 18 -6.86 -4.11 -5.63
N ALA A 19 -5.80 -3.36 -5.97
CA ALA A 19 -5.13 -3.49 -7.26
C ALA A 19 -4.33 -4.79 -7.35
N LEU A 20 -3.62 -5.15 -6.27
CA LEU A 20 -2.86 -6.39 -6.18
C LEU A 20 -3.72 -7.60 -6.51
N GLN A 21 -4.94 -7.69 -5.96
CA GLN A 21 -5.88 -8.78 -6.24
C GLN A 21 -6.26 -8.93 -7.71
N LYS A 22 -6.23 -7.85 -8.48
CA LYS A 22 -6.60 -7.85 -9.91
C LYS A 22 -5.44 -8.28 -10.82
N LEU A 23 -4.22 -8.35 -10.29
CA LEU A 23 -3.05 -8.77 -11.04
C LEU A 23 -2.95 -10.29 -11.11
N PRO A 24 -2.23 -10.84 -12.11
CA PRO A 24 -1.91 -12.26 -12.16
C PRO A 24 -1.27 -12.72 -10.84
N ASN A 25 -1.74 -13.84 -10.30
CA ASN A 25 -1.35 -14.39 -8.99
C ASN A 25 -1.67 -13.52 -7.76
N GLY A 26 -2.32 -12.36 -7.93
CA GLY A 26 -2.61 -11.42 -6.85
C GLY A 26 -3.41 -12.00 -5.68
N ILE A 27 -4.49 -12.72 -6.00
CA ILE A 27 -5.32 -13.41 -4.99
C ILE A 27 -4.49 -14.47 -4.25
N LYS A 28 -3.65 -15.22 -4.98
CA LYS A 28 -2.75 -16.22 -4.39
C LYS A 28 -1.77 -15.55 -3.43
N THR A 29 -1.17 -14.42 -3.83
CA THR A 29 -0.26 -13.65 -2.98
C THR A 29 -0.96 -13.14 -1.70
N ILE A 30 -2.19 -12.63 -1.82
CA ILE A 30 -2.99 -12.20 -0.68
C ILE A 30 -3.22 -13.38 0.28
N ASN A 31 -3.67 -14.52 -0.23
CA ASN A 31 -4.02 -15.68 0.60
C ASN A 31 -2.80 -16.37 1.21
N GLN A 32 -1.64 -16.36 0.54
CA GLN A 32 -0.44 -17.05 1.01
C GLN A 32 0.47 -16.19 1.87
N HIS A 33 0.51 -14.87 1.66
CA HIS A 33 1.47 -14.00 2.35
C HIS A 33 0.78 -12.95 3.22
N VAL A 34 -0.19 -12.21 2.68
CA VAL A 34 -0.90 -11.16 3.43
C VAL A 34 -1.77 -11.77 4.53
N LYS A 35 -2.49 -12.85 4.23
CA LYS A 35 -3.32 -13.57 5.22
C LYS A 35 -2.49 -14.18 6.35
N GLN A 36 -1.26 -14.60 6.10
CA GLN A 36 -0.40 -15.13 7.18
C GLN A 36 -0.03 -14.03 8.18
N ILE A 37 0.24 -12.82 7.70
CA ILE A 37 0.53 -11.65 8.55
C ILE A 37 -0.72 -11.17 9.28
N LEU A 38 -1.87 -11.21 8.59
CA LEU A 38 -3.16 -10.70 9.07
C LEU A 38 -4.17 -11.84 9.26
N TYR A 39 -3.77 -12.93 9.91
CA TYR A 39 -4.56 -14.17 10.01
C TYR A 39 -5.91 -13.98 10.71
N PHE A 40 -5.98 -12.98 11.60
CA PHE A 40 -7.17 -12.59 12.34
C PHE A 40 -8.18 -11.75 11.52
N LEU A 41 -7.84 -11.33 10.29
CA LEU A 41 -8.78 -10.62 9.42
C LEU A 41 -9.64 -11.58 8.62
N SER A 42 -10.92 -11.22 8.44
CA SER A 42 -11.81 -11.94 7.53
C SER A 42 -11.38 -11.76 6.07
N ASP A 43 -11.69 -12.75 5.23
CA ASP A 43 -11.35 -12.70 3.81
C ASP A 43 -12.05 -11.53 3.11
N LEU A 44 -13.30 -11.23 3.48
CA LEU A 44 -14.03 -10.05 2.99
C LEU A 44 -13.29 -8.74 3.29
N LYS A 45 -12.66 -8.62 4.46
CA LYS A 45 -11.92 -7.41 4.84
C LYS A 45 -10.63 -7.28 4.02
N LEU A 46 -9.92 -8.40 3.80
CA LEU A 46 -8.73 -8.46 2.94
C LEU A 46 -9.06 -8.17 1.47
N LEU A 47 -10.13 -8.77 0.94
CA LEU A 47 -10.60 -8.55 -0.42
C LEU A 47 -10.99 -7.08 -0.67
N ASN A 48 -11.63 -6.44 0.31
CA ASN A 48 -11.95 -5.03 0.22
C ASN A 48 -10.76 -4.09 0.49
N GLY A 49 -9.56 -4.64 0.76
CA GLY A 49 -8.35 -3.89 1.08
C GLY A 49 -8.48 -3.05 2.34
N VAL A 50 -9.40 -3.40 3.24
CA VAL A 50 -9.70 -2.60 4.43
C VAL A 50 -8.73 -2.98 5.52
N VAL A 51 -7.79 -2.08 5.82
CA VAL A 51 -6.85 -2.23 6.91
C VAL A 51 -6.83 -1.01 7.82
N ASN A 52 -6.46 -1.19 9.09
CA ASN A 52 -6.22 -0.12 10.05
C ASN A 52 -4.71 0.15 10.25
N GLY A 53 -4.38 1.15 11.08
CA GLY A 53 -3.00 1.55 11.33
C GLY A 53 -2.10 0.43 11.88
N PRO A 54 -2.53 -0.30 12.94
CA PRO A 54 -1.82 -1.47 13.44
C PRO A 54 -1.61 -2.57 12.39
N GLU A 55 -2.65 -2.93 11.63
CA GLU A 55 -2.58 -3.96 10.56
C GLU A 55 -1.58 -3.55 9.47
N LEU A 56 -1.62 -2.28 9.02
CA LEU A 56 -0.66 -1.77 8.05
C LEU A 56 0.78 -1.79 8.60
N ARG A 57 0.97 -1.54 9.90
CA ARG A 57 2.27 -1.62 10.55
C ARG A 57 2.82 -3.05 10.57
N LEU A 58 1.96 -4.05 10.74
CA LEU A 58 2.36 -5.46 10.65
C LEU A 58 2.84 -5.80 9.24
N LEU A 59 2.12 -5.35 8.21
CA LEU A 59 2.52 -5.55 6.82
C LEU A 59 3.89 -4.91 6.53
N PHE A 60 4.12 -3.67 6.99
CA PHE A 60 5.42 -3.01 6.80
C PHE A 60 6.59 -3.64 7.56
N LYS A 61 6.32 -4.30 8.69
CA LYS A 61 7.33 -5.02 9.48
C LYS A 61 7.76 -6.34 8.84
N SER A 62 6.91 -6.95 8.01
CA SER A 62 7.28 -8.18 7.31
C SER A 62 8.45 -7.93 6.37
N THR A 63 9.53 -8.70 6.55
CA THR A 63 10.70 -8.69 5.68
C THR A 63 10.49 -9.52 4.42
N THR A 64 9.66 -10.56 4.49
CA THR A 64 9.46 -11.53 3.41
C THR A 64 8.29 -11.19 2.48
N LEU A 65 7.37 -10.31 2.89
CA LEU A 65 6.21 -9.95 2.07
C LEU A 65 6.63 -9.36 0.72
N ALA A 66 7.62 -8.45 0.72
CA ALA A 66 8.08 -7.81 -0.51
C ALA A 66 8.73 -8.82 -1.49
N ASP A 67 9.32 -9.91 -0.98
CA ASP A 67 9.96 -10.93 -1.81
C ASP A 67 8.96 -11.89 -2.44
N SER A 68 7.73 -11.94 -1.92
CA SER A 68 6.62 -12.69 -2.54
C SER A 68 6.00 -11.99 -3.75
N PHE A 69 6.38 -10.73 -4.00
CA PHE A 69 5.84 -9.92 -5.08
C PHE A 69 6.66 -10.08 -6.36
N SER A 70 5.97 -10.00 -7.50
CA SER A 70 6.64 -9.74 -8.79
C SER A 70 7.35 -8.39 -8.75
N ILE A 71 8.25 -8.15 -9.71
CA ILE A 71 9.06 -6.91 -9.79
C ILE A 71 8.17 -5.66 -9.69
N ASP A 72 7.10 -5.59 -10.48
CA ASP A 72 6.19 -4.42 -10.50
C ASP A 72 5.41 -4.25 -9.19
N GLN A 73 4.99 -5.36 -8.58
CA GLN A 73 4.30 -5.35 -7.28
C GLN A 73 5.24 -4.93 -6.15
N LYS A 74 6.49 -5.40 -6.19
CA LYS A 74 7.53 -5.06 -5.23
C LYS A 74 7.89 -3.58 -5.32
N ASP A 75 8.06 -3.05 -6.54
CA ASP A 75 8.33 -1.63 -6.77
C ASP A 75 7.19 -0.74 -6.23
N ALA A 76 5.94 -1.11 -6.49
CA ALA A 76 4.79 -0.38 -5.97
C ALA A 76 4.69 -0.47 -4.44
N TRP A 77 4.98 -1.64 -3.85
CA TRP A 77 4.98 -1.84 -2.40
C TRP A 77 6.05 -0.99 -1.71
N LEU A 78 7.28 -1.01 -2.24
CA LEU A 78 8.40 -0.25 -1.69
C LEU A 78 8.14 1.26 -1.80
N ALA A 79 7.65 1.74 -2.94
CA ALA A 79 7.30 3.15 -3.10
C ALA A 79 6.17 3.58 -2.16
N PHE A 80 5.17 2.71 -1.92
CA PHE A 80 4.12 2.95 -0.95
C PHE A 80 4.65 3.00 0.49
N LYS A 81 5.54 2.07 0.85
CA LYS A 81 6.19 2.03 2.17
C LYS A 81 6.99 3.31 2.40
N ASP A 82 7.78 3.76 1.41
CA ASP A 82 8.57 5.00 1.47
C ASP A 82 7.70 6.24 1.67
N VAL A 83 6.56 6.35 0.97
CA VAL A 83 5.61 7.47 1.19
C VAL A 83 5.03 7.41 2.61
N CYS A 84 4.73 6.23 3.12
CA CYS A 84 4.19 6.08 4.47
C CYS A 84 5.20 6.37 5.57
N THR A 85 6.48 6.02 5.39
CA THR A 85 7.52 6.17 6.41
C THR A 85 8.24 7.51 6.32
N ASN A 86 8.50 8.02 5.12
CA ASN A 86 9.31 9.21 4.91
C ASN A 86 8.41 10.43 4.72
N PHE A 87 7.54 10.45 3.71
CA PHE A 87 6.73 11.64 3.39
C PHE A 87 5.75 12.03 4.51
N LEU A 88 5.01 11.05 5.05
CA LEU A 88 3.95 11.33 6.02
C LEU A 88 4.42 11.48 7.48
N ILE A 89 5.69 11.19 7.77
CA ILE A 89 6.27 11.31 9.12
C ILE A 89 7.31 12.43 9.16
N ILE A 90 8.13 12.55 8.11
CA ILE A 90 9.26 13.47 8.03
C ILE A 90 8.97 14.45 6.88
N ARG A 91 8.59 15.69 7.21
CA ARG A 91 8.33 16.74 6.22
C ARG A 91 9.64 17.35 5.68
N THR A 92 10.48 16.56 5.00
CA THR A 92 11.71 17.08 4.35
C THR A 92 11.47 17.45 2.89
N SER A 93 12.38 18.23 2.29
CA SER A 93 12.30 18.74 0.91
C SER A 93 12.35 17.66 -0.19
N TYR A 94 12.75 16.42 0.14
CA TYR A 94 12.79 15.27 -0.78
C TYR A 94 11.41 14.62 -1.04
N ASN A 95 10.35 15.20 -0.50
CA ASN A 95 9.03 14.62 -0.40
C ASN A 95 8.27 14.46 -1.73
N GLY A 96 8.47 15.35 -2.70
CA GLY A 96 7.78 15.29 -4.00
C GLY A 96 8.18 14.08 -4.86
N THR A 97 9.43 13.62 -4.75
CA THR A 97 9.94 12.51 -5.58
C THR A 97 9.36 11.15 -5.15
N TYR A 98 9.14 10.94 -3.85
CA TYR A 98 8.52 9.72 -3.32
C TYR A 98 7.08 9.57 -3.81
N ILE A 99 6.29 10.65 -3.78
CA ILE A 99 4.91 10.64 -4.28
C ILE A 99 4.88 10.33 -5.77
N GLN A 100 5.68 11.02 -6.57
CA GLN A 100 5.71 10.78 -8.03
C GLN A 100 6.14 9.34 -8.36
N LYS A 101 7.13 8.79 -7.65
CA LYS A 101 7.56 7.39 -7.82
C LYS A 101 6.42 6.43 -7.49
N MET A 102 5.74 6.64 -6.36
CA MET A 102 4.60 5.83 -5.97
C MET A 102 3.46 5.93 -6.98
N MET A 103 3.10 7.13 -7.45
CA MET A 103 2.04 7.32 -8.45
C MET A 103 2.34 6.59 -9.75
N LYS A 104 3.58 6.64 -10.25
CA LYS A 104 4.00 5.90 -11.44
C LYS A 104 3.88 4.39 -11.24
N ALA A 105 4.35 3.87 -10.11
CA ALA A 105 4.27 2.44 -9.80
C ALA A 105 2.81 1.98 -9.61
N PHE A 106 1.99 2.78 -8.93
CA PHE A 106 0.56 2.51 -8.73
C PHE A 106 -0.19 2.50 -10.07
N LYS A 107 0.10 3.45 -10.95
CA LYS A 107 -0.48 3.47 -12.30
C LYS A 107 -0.09 2.22 -13.10
N LYS A 108 1.17 1.76 -13.00
CA LYS A 108 1.64 0.52 -13.65
C LYS A 108 0.89 -0.71 -13.13
N MET A 109 0.57 -0.76 -11.84
CA MET A 109 -0.25 -1.82 -11.24
C MET A 109 -1.75 -1.72 -11.53
N GLY A 110 -2.22 -0.65 -12.19
CA GLY A 110 -3.65 -0.41 -12.40
C GLY A 110 -4.39 0.10 -11.17
N CYS A 111 -3.70 0.67 -10.18
CA CYS A 111 -4.33 1.36 -9.06
C CYS A 111 -5.06 2.62 -9.57
N VAL A 112 -6.34 2.76 -9.22
CA VAL A 112 -7.06 4.02 -9.39
C VAL A 112 -6.68 4.95 -8.24
N LEU A 113 -5.85 5.95 -8.54
CA LEU A 113 -5.43 6.94 -7.57
C LEU A 113 -6.63 7.80 -7.16
N SER A 114 -6.89 7.89 -5.86
CA SER A 114 -7.92 8.80 -5.35
C SER A 114 -7.55 10.25 -5.68
N PRO A 115 -8.52 11.10 -6.07
CA PRO A 115 -8.30 12.54 -6.23
C PRO A 115 -7.75 13.20 -4.95
N LYS A 116 -7.97 12.59 -3.78
CA LYS A 116 -7.42 13.05 -2.50
C LYS A 116 -5.89 13.05 -2.45
N MET A 117 -5.23 12.34 -3.36
CA MET A 117 -3.78 12.35 -3.51
C MET A 117 -3.23 13.66 -4.08
N HIS A 118 -4.05 14.47 -4.76
CA HIS A 118 -3.63 15.79 -5.28
C HIS A 118 -3.41 16.84 -4.18
N TYR A 119 -3.83 16.57 -2.93
CA TYR A 119 -3.66 17.49 -1.81
C TYR A 119 -2.34 17.28 -1.04
N PHE A 120 -1.44 16.42 -1.54
CA PHE A 120 -0.15 16.08 -0.92
C PHE A 120 1.03 16.51 -1.78
#